data_AF-A0A6P1IQ93-F1
#
_entry.id   AF-A0A6P1IQ93-F1
#
_cell.length_a   1.000
_cell.length_b   1.000
_cell.length_c   1.000
_cell.angle_alpha   90.00
_cell.angle_beta   90.00
_cell.angle_gamma   90.00
#
_symmetry.space_group_name_H-M   'P 1'
#
loop_
_entity.id
_entity.type
_entity.pdbx_description
1 polymer ?
#
loop_
_entity_poly.entity_id
_entity_poly.type
_entity_poly.pdbx_seq_one_letter_code
_entity_poly.pdbx_strand_id
1 'polypeptide(L)'
;MGNEVHTLDEPPQGLDAVLPTVVDHVALARLYGEPLFAMPRDLYIPPDALQIFLEAFEGPLDLLLYLIRKQNFNILDIPMAAVTRQYLTYVDEIRANNLELAAEYLLMAAMLIEIKSRMLLPPKKTAEGEEAEDPRAELVRRLLEYEQMKLAAQRLADAPQYGRDFLRAQVYVEQALAPRFPDVSALDLQSAWRDILKRAKLVQHHKISREELSVREHMSIVLRRLQGRKFVEFGDLFDPEKGSPVLVVTFIAMLELAKETLIELTQAEAFAPIYVRLAYTPS
;
A
#
# COMPACT_ATOMS: atom_id res chain seq x y z
N MET A 1 -70.20 8.71 59.85
CA MET A 1 -69.70 7.38 60.25
C MET A 1 -69.61 6.52 59.00
N GLY A 2 -68.40 6.04 58.67
CA GLY A 2 -68.08 4.94 57.73
C GLY A 2 -68.44 5.12 56.26
N ASN A 3 -67.48 5.45 55.38
CA ASN A 3 -66.65 4.53 54.55
C ASN A 3 -67.43 3.85 53.41
N GLU A 4 -67.18 4.28 52.16
CA GLU A 4 -66.31 3.64 51.13
C GLU A 4 -66.92 2.38 50.51
N VAL A 5 -66.84 2.04 49.21
CA VAL A 5 -66.39 2.61 47.94
C VAL A 5 -67.12 1.75 46.90
N HIS A 6 -67.57 2.35 45.79
CA HIS A 6 -68.32 1.70 44.71
C HIS A 6 -67.50 0.63 43.96
N THR A 7 -68.04 -0.58 43.86
CA THR A 7 -67.78 -1.55 42.78
C THR A 7 -68.97 -1.53 41.83
N LEU A 8 -68.72 -1.38 40.53
CA LEU A 8 -69.73 -1.42 39.47
C LEU A 8 -69.45 -2.63 38.56
N ASP A 9 -70.53 -3.35 38.28
CA ASP A 9 -70.67 -4.49 37.38
C ASP A 9 -70.22 -4.22 35.93
N GLU A 10 -69.87 -5.31 35.24
CA GLU A 10 -69.64 -5.40 33.80
C GLU A 10 -70.85 -4.93 32.97
N PRO A 11 -70.59 -4.46 31.73
CA PRO A 11 -71.33 -5.01 30.60
C PRO A 11 -70.41 -5.24 29.35
N PRO A 12 -70.92 -5.60 28.16
CA PRO A 12 -70.83 -6.94 27.59
C PRO A 12 -69.90 -7.02 26.36
N GLN A 13 -69.70 -8.25 25.89
CA GLN A 13 -68.98 -8.60 24.67
C GLN A 13 -69.66 -8.08 23.40
N GLY A 14 -68.83 -7.56 22.47
CA GLY A 14 -69.11 -7.48 21.05
C GLY A 14 -69.26 -6.06 20.49
N LEU A 15 -68.21 -5.55 19.86
CA LEU A 15 -68.25 -4.60 18.73
C LEU A 15 -66.85 -4.54 18.12
N ASP A 16 -66.75 -4.93 16.85
CA ASP A 16 -65.57 -4.86 16.00
C ASP A 16 -64.93 -3.45 16.05
N ALA A 17 -63.81 -3.34 16.74
CA ALA A 17 -62.90 -2.22 16.60
C ALA A 17 -61.68 -2.70 15.81
N VAL A 18 -61.77 -2.50 14.49
CA VAL A 18 -60.62 -2.44 13.59
C VAL A 18 -59.68 -1.34 14.12
N LEU A 19 -58.73 -1.73 14.97
CA LEU A 19 -57.54 -0.95 15.22
C LEU A 19 -56.51 -1.42 14.20
N PRO A 20 -56.06 -0.57 13.25
CA PRO A 20 -54.94 -0.95 12.41
C PRO A 20 -53.74 -1.15 13.33
N THR A 21 -53.20 -2.37 13.32
CA THR A 21 -51.92 -2.71 13.92
C THR A 21 -50.87 -1.77 13.31
N VAL A 22 -50.47 -0.75 14.06
CA VAL A 22 -49.34 0.10 13.68
C VAL A 22 -48.09 -0.77 13.85
N VAL A 23 -47.73 -1.48 12.78
CA VAL A 23 -46.43 -2.13 12.68
C VAL A 23 -45.45 -1.04 12.30
N ASP A 24 -44.80 -0.46 13.31
CA ASP A 24 -43.65 0.41 13.10
C ASP A 24 -42.55 -0.44 12.45
N HIS A 25 -42.55 -0.48 11.12
CA HIS A 25 -41.46 -1.07 10.35
C HIS A 25 -40.25 -0.14 10.51
N VAL A 26 -39.39 -0.43 11.48
CA VAL A 26 -38.10 0.25 11.63
C VAL A 26 -37.36 0.08 10.31
N ALA A 27 -37.19 1.17 9.55
CA ALA A 27 -36.43 1.14 8.31
C ALA A 27 -35.00 0.66 8.58
N LEU A 28 -34.54 -0.34 7.82
CA LEU A 28 -33.21 -0.95 7.99
C LEU A 28 -32.10 0.03 7.57
N ALA A 29 -32.37 0.89 6.58
CA ALA A 29 -31.47 1.93 6.09
C ALA A 29 -32.26 3.04 5.36
N ARG A 30 -31.60 4.15 5.01
CA ARG A 30 -32.10 5.15 4.06
C ARG A 30 -31.17 5.22 2.85
N LEU A 31 -31.71 5.10 1.64
CA LEU A 31 -30.96 5.24 0.39
C LEU A 31 -31.54 6.44 -0.38
N TYR A 32 -30.70 7.43 -0.69
CA TYR A 32 -31.12 8.71 -1.32
C TYR A 32 -32.29 9.43 -0.62
N GLY A 33 -32.45 9.22 0.69
CA GLY A 33 -33.49 9.86 1.50
C GLY A 33 -34.78 9.04 1.64
N GLU A 34 -34.95 7.96 0.87
CA GLU A 34 -36.11 7.06 0.99
C GLU A 34 -35.82 5.93 2.00
N PRO A 35 -36.77 5.61 2.91
CA PRO A 35 -36.60 4.54 3.90
C PRO A 35 -36.72 3.16 3.24
N LEU A 36 -35.75 2.29 3.53
CA LEU A 36 -35.62 0.96 2.96
C LEU A 36 -36.06 -0.09 4.00
N PHE A 37 -37.19 -0.76 3.73
CA PHE A 37 -37.84 -1.68 4.67
C PHE A 37 -37.51 -3.16 4.44
N ALA A 38 -36.82 -3.49 3.34
CA ALA A 38 -36.37 -4.84 3.03
C ALA A 38 -35.06 -4.79 2.21
N MET A 39 -34.13 -5.71 2.49
CA MET A 39 -32.90 -5.82 1.70
C MET A 39 -33.24 -6.21 0.25
N PRO A 40 -32.75 -5.48 -0.77
CA PRO A 40 -32.98 -5.83 -2.17
C PRO A 40 -32.33 -7.18 -2.46
N ARG A 41 -33.11 -8.14 -2.99
CA ARG A 41 -32.62 -9.50 -3.27
C ARG A 41 -31.77 -9.56 -4.54
N ASP A 42 -31.90 -8.56 -5.41
CA ASP A 42 -31.13 -8.47 -6.66
C ASP A 42 -30.34 -7.17 -6.67
N LEU A 43 -29.09 -7.25 -6.20
CA LEU A 43 -28.11 -6.19 -6.40
C LEU A 43 -27.74 -6.21 -7.89
N TYR A 44 -28.44 -5.41 -8.70
CA TYR A 44 -28.06 -5.19 -10.10
C TYR A 44 -26.69 -4.50 -10.13
N ILE A 45 -25.64 -5.25 -10.41
CA ILE A 45 -24.29 -4.74 -10.64
C ILE A 45 -24.18 -4.47 -12.16
N PRO A 46 -23.98 -3.22 -12.60
CA PRO A 46 -23.80 -2.91 -14.01
C PRO A 46 -22.64 -3.74 -14.60
N PRO A 47 -22.69 -4.16 -15.88
CA PRO A 47 -21.63 -4.95 -16.50
C PRO A 47 -20.25 -4.25 -16.46
N ASP A 48 -20.25 -2.92 -16.43
CA ASP A 48 -19.02 -2.11 -16.32
C ASP A 48 -18.46 -2.04 -14.89
N ALA A 49 -19.27 -2.36 -13.87
CA ALA A 49 -18.80 -2.56 -12.48
C ALA A 49 -18.13 -3.94 -12.28
N LEU A 50 -18.04 -4.73 -13.35
CA LEU A 50 -17.36 -6.03 -13.44
C LEU A 50 -16.00 -5.91 -14.16
N GLN A 51 -15.41 -4.72 -14.24
CA GLN A 51 -13.96 -4.59 -14.48
C GLN A 51 -13.24 -5.17 -13.26
N ILE A 52 -12.78 -6.41 -13.39
CA ILE A 52 -11.99 -7.10 -12.36
C ILE A 52 -10.61 -6.42 -12.33
N PHE A 53 -10.44 -5.50 -11.38
CA PHE A 53 -9.16 -4.86 -11.09
C PHE A 53 -8.16 -5.90 -10.60
N LEU A 54 -7.03 -6.05 -11.28
CA LEU A 54 -5.92 -6.88 -10.80
C LEU A 54 -5.17 -6.30 -9.62
N GLU A 55 -5.53 -5.10 -9.19
CA GLU A 55 -5.17 -4.59 -7.87
C GLU A 55 -5.80 -5.44 -6.72
N ALA A 56 -6.75 -6.34 -7.02
CA ALA A 56 -7.41 -7.19 -6.02
C ALA A 56 -6.72 -8.55 -5.78
N PHE A 57 -5.76 -8.98 -6.62
CA PHE A 57 -5.10 -10.29 -6.46
C PHE A 57 -3.65 -10.14 -6.01
N GLU A 58 -3.30 -10.88 -4.97
CA GLU A 58 -1.96 -10.91 -4.36
C GLU A 58 -0.97 -11.81 -5.15
N GLY A 59 -1.16 -11.96 -6.47
CA GLY A 59 -0.28 -12.71 -7.37
C GLY A 59 -0.95 -13.84 -8.18
N PRO A 60 -0.17 -14.57 -9.00
CA PRO A 60 -0.69 -15.52 -9.98
C PRO A 60 -1.31 -16.79 -9.38
N LEU A 61 -0.84 -17.22 -8.20
CA LEU A 61 -1.42 -18.37 -7.49
C LEU A 61 -2.81 -18.05 -6.95
N ASP A 62 -3.05 -16.80 -6.53
CA ASP A 62 -4.36 -16.39 -6.02
C ASP A 62 -5.39 -16.34 -7.13
N LEU A 63 -5.00 -15.80 -8.28
CA LEU A 63 -5.84 -15.83 -9.48
C LEU A 63 -6.19 -17.27 -9.87
N LEU A 64 -5.24 -18.20 -9.81
CA LEU A 64 -5.51 -19.61 -10.10
C LEU A 64 -6.47 -20.25 -9.11
N LEU A 65 -6.30 -20.02 -7.80
CA LEU A 65 -7.24 -20.49 -6.79
C LEU A 65 -8.64 -19.94 -7.03
N TYR A 66 -8.76 -18.65 -7.37
CA TYR A 66 -10.03 -18.05 -7.73
C TYR A 66 -10.68 -18.75 -8.93
N LEU A 67 -9.94 -18.97 -10.02
CA LEU A 67 -10.45 -19.63 -11.22
C LEU A 67 -10.91 -21.08 -10.93
N ILE A 68 -10.12 -21.84 -10.15
CA ILE A 68 -10.45 -23.21 -9.73
C ILE A 68 -11.75 -23.23 -8.92
N ARG A 69 -11.87 -22.34 -7.93
CA ARG A 69 -13.07 -22.26 -7.09
C ARG A 69 -14.30 -21.80 -7.85
N LYS A 70 -14.17 -20.80 -8.73
CA LYS A 70 -15.28 -20.26 -9.55
C LYS A 70 -15.91 -21.33 -10.43
N GLN A 71 -15.12 -22.29 -10.91
CA GLN A 71 -15.56 -23.39 -11.75
C GLN A 71 -15.88 -24.67 -10.97
N ASN A 72 -15.77 -24.65 -9.63
CA ASN A 72 -15.89 -25.82 -8.76
C ASN A 72 -14.98 -26.99 -9.17
N PHE A 73 -13.76 -26.69 -9.63
CA PHE A 73 -12.78 -27.72 -9.92
C PHE A 73 -12.15 -28.28 -8.65
N ASN A 74 -11.84 -29.58 -8.67
CA ASN A 74 -11.04 -30.19 -7.63
C ASN A 74 -9.58 -29.72 -7.76
N ILE A 75 -9.02 -29.16 -6.69
CA ILE A 75 -7.63 -28.70 -6.66
C ILE A 75 -6.62 -29.85 -6.84
N LEU A 76 -7.01 -31.08 -6.49
CA LEU A 76 -6.19 -32.28 -6.70
C LEU A 76 -6.25 -32.82 -8.13
N ASP A 77 -7.30 -32.48 -8.88
CA ASP A 77 -7.46 -32.90 -10.27
C ASP A 77 -7.91 -31.73 -11.14
N ILE A 78 -6.94 -30.86 -11.42
CA ILE A 78 -7.18 -29.61 -12.14
C ILE A 78 -7.30 -29.91 -13.65
N PRO A 79 -8.40 -29.53 -14.33
CA PRO A 79 -8.51 -29.63 -15.77
C PRO A 79 -7.65 -28.55 -16.45
N MET A 80 -6.37 -28.87 -16.66
CA MET A 80 -5.35 -27.92 -17.14
C MET A 80 -5.76 -27.23 -18.44
N ALA A 81 -6.38 -27.95 -19.39
CA ALA A 81 -6.80 -27.34 -20.64
C ALA A 81 -7.80 -26.19 -20.46
N ALA A 82 -8.74 -26.31 -19.50
CA ALA A 82 -9.74 -25.29 -19.21
C ALA A 82 -9.13 -24.15 -18.39
N VAL A 83 -8.39 -24.48 -17.32
CA VAL A 83 -7.78 -23.48 -16.43
C VAL A 83 -6.74 -22.64 -17.16
N THR A 84 -5.84 -23.25 -17.95
CA THR A 84 -4.85 -22.51 -18.74
C THR A 84 -5.52 -21.55 -19.73
N ARG A 85 -6.62 -21.97 -20.38
CA ARG A 85 -7.35 -21.08 -21.32
C ARG A 85 -7.91 -19.86 -20.59
N GLN A 86 -8.58 -20.07 -19.46
CA GLN A 86 -9.13 -18.98 -18.67
C GLN A 86 -8.03 -18.06 -18.15
N TYR A 87 -6.95 -18.61 -17.60
CA TYR A 87 -5.81 -17.85 -17.12
C TYR A 87 -5.23 -16.94 -18.20
N LEU A 88 -5.02 -17.46 -19.42
CA LEU A 88 -4.51 -16.68 -20.54
C LEU A 88 -5.47 -15.56 -20.96
N THR A 89 -6.78 -15.82 -21.01
CA THR A 89 -7.78 -14.78 -21.27
C THR A 89 -7.68 -13.64 -20.26
N TYR A 90 -7.58 -13.96 -18.96
CA TYR A 90 -7.38 -12.94 -17.93
C TYR A 90 -6.06 -12.18 -18.13
N VAL A 91 -4.95 -12.87 -18.36
CA VAL A 91 -3.62 -12.26 -18.58
C VAL A 91 -3.60 -11.32 -19.78
N ASP A 92 -4.28 -11.65 -20.86
CA ASP A 92 -4.37 -10.81 -22.05
C ASP A 92 -5.17 -9.53 -21.79
N GLU A 93 -6.23 -9.59 -20.97
CA GLU A 93 -6.99 -8.40 -20.51
C GLU A 93 -6.11 -7.48 -19.63
N ILE A 94 -5.23 -8.03 -18.79
CA ILE A 94 -4.27 -7.24 -17.98
C ILE A 94 -3.30 -6.49 -18.87
N ARG A 95 -2.74 -7.19 -19.87
CA ARG A 95 -1.65 -6.68 -20.70
C ARG A 95 -2.09 -5.45 -21.50
N ALA A 96 -3.37 -5.36 -21.85
CA ALA A 96 -3.95 -4.20 -22.50
C ALA A 96 -3.91 -2.93 -21.64
N ASN A 97 -3.92 -3.08 -20.30
CA ASN A 97 -4.08 -1.97 -19.36
C ASN A 97 -2.84 -1.67 -18.51
N ASN A 98 -1.97 -2.64 -18.22
CA ASN A 98 -0.80 -2.42 -17.36
C ASN A 98 0.34 -3.44 -17.61
N LEU A 99 1.39 -3.00 -18.31
CA LEU A 99 2.53 -3.87 -18.73
C LEU A 99 3.53 -4.17 -17.60
N GLU A 100 3.66 -3.30 -16.60
CA GLU A 100 4.71 -3.37 -15.58
C GLU A 100 4.45 -4.47 -14.53
N LEU A 101 3.18 -4.84 -14.30
CA LEU A 101 2.76 -5.87 -13.33
C LEU A 101 2.80 -7.31 -13.91
N ALA A 102 3.11 -7.48 -15.20
CA ALA A 102 2.83 -8.73 -15.91
C ALA A 102 3.87 -9.85 -15.71
N ALA A 103 5.08 -9.57 -15.22
CA ALA A 103 6.20 -10.52 -15.28
C ALA A 103 5.91 -11.87 -14.58
N GLU A 104 5.37 -11.85 -13.37
CA GLU A 104 5.05 -13.07 -12.60
C GLU A 104 3.87 -13.85 -13.22
N TYR A 105 2.91 -13.13 -13.78
CA TYR A 105 1.76 -13.72 -14.47
C TYR A 105 2.17 -14.39 -15.79
N LEU A 106 3.13 -13.81 -16.52
CA LEU A 106 3.68 -14.39 -17.75
C LEU A 106 4.48 -15.65 -17.46
N LEU A 107 5.27 -15.67 -16.38
CA LEU A 107 5.97 -16.87 -15.94
C LEU A 107 4.98 -18.00 -15.64
N MET A 108 3.91 -17.70 -14.90
CA MET A 108 2.86 -18.68 -14.61
C MET A 108 2.16 -19.15 -15.90
N ALA A 109 1.85 -18.25 -16.83
CA ALA A 109 1.26 -18.61 -18.13
C ALA A 109 2.15 -19.61 -18.89
N ALA A 110 3.47 -19.35 -18.95
CA ALA A 110 4.42 -20.25 -19.57
C ALA A 110 4.44 -21.63 -18.88
N MET A 111 4.45 -21.65 -17.55
CA MET A 111 4.40 -22.90 -16.77
C MET A 111 3.11 -23.69 -17.02
N LEU A 112 1.94 -23.03 -17.06
CA LEU A 112 0.67 -23.68 -17.35
C LEU A 112 0.59 -24.25 -18.77
N ILE A 113 1.17 -23.56 -19.75
CA ILE A 113 1.27 -24.03 -21.14
C ILE A 113 2.19 -25.25 -21.22
N GLU A 114 3.33 -25.22 -20.53
CA GLU A 114 4.26 -26.33 -20.46
C GLU A 114 3.61 -27.58 -19.86
N ILE A 115 2.97 -27.45 -18.69
CA ILE A 115 2.27 -28.54 -18.02
C ILE A 115 1.19 -29.12 -18.94
N LYS A 116 0.36 -28.25 -19.55
CA LYS A 116 -0.65 -28.67 -20.53
C LYS A 116 -0.04 -29.44 -21.70
N SER A 117 1.07 -28.98 -22.25
CA SER A 117 1.77 -29.64 -23.36
C SER A 117 2.28 -31.03 -22.96
N ARG A 118 2.95 -31.14 -21.81
CA ARG A 118 3.45 -32.42 -21.27
C ARG A 118 2.32 -33.42 -21.04
N MET A 119 1.16 -32.97 -20.56
CA MET A 119 -0.02 -33.83 -20.34
C MET A 119 -0.67 -34.32 -21.64
N LEU A 120 -0.53 -33.58 -22.74
CA LEU A 120 -1.10 -33.96 -24.04
C LEU A 120 -0.16 -34.87 -24.84
N LEU A 121 1.12 -34.93 -24.49
CA LEU A 121 2.12 -35.76 -25.16
C LEU A 121 2.12 -37.19 -24.60
N PRO A 122 2.48 -38.19 -25.42
CA PRO A 122 2.65 -39.56 -24.94
C PRO A 122 3.66 -39.61 -23.78
N PRO A 123 3.38 -40.38 -22.71
CA PRO A 123 4.28 -40.48 -21.57
C PRO A 123 5.64 -41.03 -22.01
N LYS A 124 6.72 -40.44 -21.46
CA LYS A 124 8.07 -40.96 -21.67
C LYS A 124 8.16 -42.33 -21.00
N LYS A 125 8.82 -43.29 -21.67
CA LYS A 125 9.10 -44.60 -21.08
C LYS A 125 10.02 -44.38 -19.86
N THR A 126 9.49 -44.60 -18.67
CA THR A 126 10.24 -44.69 -17.42
C THR A 126 10.94 -46.05 -17.32
N ALA A 127 11.98 -46.14 -16.47
CA ALA A 127 12.59 -47.43 -16.16
C ALA A 127 11.55 -48.38 -15.54
N GLU A 128 11.70 -49.69 -15.74
CA GLU A 128 10.72 -50.68 -15.28
C GLU A 128 10.44 -50.53 -13.77
N GLY A 129 9.21 -50.13 -13.43
CA GLY A 129 8.72 -50.02 -12.05
C GLY A 129 8.48 -48.60 -11.53
N GLU A 130 8.85 -47.55 -12.26
CA GLU A 130 8.58 -46.16 -11.84
C GLU A 130 7.35 -45.58 -12.55
N GLU A 131 6.36 -45.16 -11.76
CA GLU A 131 5.24 -44.36 -12.24
C GLU A 131 5.73 -42.98 -12.69
N ALA A 132 5.23 -42.50 -13.82
CA ALA A 132 5.54 -41.16 -14.28
C ALA A 132 4.94 -40.12 -13.31
N GLU A 133 5.77 -39.20 -12.82
CA GLU A 133 5.34 -38.10 -11.96
C GLU A 133 4.27 -37.25 -12.67
N ASP A 134 3.16 -36.95 -11.99
CA ASP A 134 2.13 -36.05 -12.55
C ASP A 134 2.77 -34.68 -12.80
N PRO A 135 2.80 -34.18 -14.05
CA PRO A 135 3.42 -32.90 -14.38
C PRO A 135 2.76 -31.71 -13.66
N ARG A 136 1.57 -31.89 -13.06
CA ARG A 136 0.86 -30.88 -12.27
C ARG A 136 1.25 -30.87 -10.79
N ALA A 137 1.94 -31.90 -10.29
CA ALA A 137 2.13 -32.13 -8.86
C ALA A 137 2.74 -30.93 -8.12
N GLU A 138 3.77 -30.31 -8.69
CA GLU A 138 4.41 -29.13 -8.11
C GLU A 138 3.45 -27.93 -8.03
N LEU A 139 2.64 -27.70 -9.06
CA LEU A 139 1.65 -26.62 -9.08
C LEU A 139 0.59 -26.84 -8.01
N VAL A 140 0.04 -28.06 -7.90
CA VAL A 140 -0.96 -28.41 -6.89
C VAL A 140 -0.40 -28.19 -5.49
N ARG A 141 0.86 -28.62 -5.25
CA ARG A 141 1.53 -28.41 -3.96
C ARG A 141 1.62 -26.92 -3.60
N ARG A 142 2.08 -26.07 -4.54
CA ARG A 142 2.17 -24.62 -4.34
C ARG A 142 0.81 -23.97 -4.09
N LEU A 143 -0.23 -24.40 -4.78
CA LEU A 143 -1.59 -23.89 -4.58
C LEU A 143 -2.12 -24.23 -3.18
N LEU A 144 -1.89 -25.45 -2.70
CA LEU A 144 -2.28 -25.87 -1.34
C LEU A 144 -1.49 -25.14 -0.26
N GLU A 145 -0.17 -24.99 -0.43
CA GLU A 145 0.68 -24.21 0.48
C GLU A 145 0.20 -22.75 0.56
N TYR A 146 -0.07 -22.13 -0.59
CA TYR A 146 -0.56 -20.76 -0.64
C TYR A 146 -1.96 -20.64 -0.01
N GLU A 147 -2.88 -21.56 -0.28
CA GLU A 147 -4.22 -21.58 0.34
C GLU A 147 -4.14 -21.69 1.86
N GLN A 148 -3.27 -22.56 2.38
CA GLN A 148 -3.03 -22.68 3.82
C GLN A 148 -2.51 -21.36 4.40
N MET A 149 -1.57 -20.70 3.73
CA MET A 149 -1.02 -19.43 4.17
C MET A 149 -2.06 -18.31 4.11
N LYS A 150 -2.91 -18.28 3.08
CA LYS A 150 -4.02 -17.34 2.94
C LYS A 150 -5.04 -17.48 4.07
N LEU A 151 -5.39 -18.73 4.44
CA LEU A 151 -6.26 -19.01 5.59
C LEU A 151 -5.62 -18.60 6.92
N ALA A 152 -4.31 -18.83 7.09
CA ALA A 152 -3.59 -18.39 8.28
C ALA A 152 -3.56 -16.86 8.40
N ALA A 153 -3.34 -16.16 7.29
CA ALA A 153 -3.37 -14.69 7.23
C ALA A 153 -4.77 -14.14 7.58
N GLN A 154 -5.84 -14.77 7.09
CA GLN A 154 -7.21 -14.40 7.46
C GLN A 154 -7.45 -14.58 8.96
N ARG A 155 -7.09 -15.74 9.53
CA ARG A 155 -7.22 -15.97 10.98
C ARG A 155 -6.44 -14.96 11.81
N LEU A 156 -5.29 -14.51 11.32
CA LEU A 156 -4.50 -13.48 11.98
C LEU A 156 -5.16 -12.10 11.87
N ALA A 157 -5.75 -11.77 10.72
CA ALA A 157 -6.49 -10.53 10.53
C ALA A 157 -7.74 -10.43 11.42
N ASP A 158 -8.40 -11.58 11.64
CA ASP A 158 -9.58 -11.73 12.50
C ASP A 158 -9.23 -11.76 13.99
N ALA A 159 -7.95 -11.88 14.35
CA ALA A 159 -7.53 -11.88 15.74
C ALA A 159 -7.88 -10.53 16.40
N PRO A 160 -8.37 -10.53 17.66
CA PRO A 160 -8.68 -9.30 18.37
C PRO A 160 -7.47 -8.37 18.44
N GLN A 161 -7.66 -7.12 18.04
CA GLN A 161 -6.61 -6.11 18.04
C GLN A 161 -6.79 -5.14 19.21
N TYR A 162 -5.70 -4.94 19.96
CA TYR A 162 -5.64 -3.95 21.02
C TYR A 162 -5.85 -2.54 20.44
N GLY A 163 -6.79 -1.79 21.02
CA GLY A 163 -7.16 -0.46 20.54
C GLY A 163 -8.21 -0.44 19.42
N ARG A 164 -8.56 -1.60 18.84
CA ARG A 164 -9.68 -1.76 17.90
C ARG A 164 -10.84 -2.52 18.54
N ASP A 165 -10.56 -3.74 19.02
CA ASP A 165 -11.57 -4.69 19.48
C ASP A 165 -11.61 -4.78 21.01
N PHE A 166 -10.48 -4.52 21.68
CA PHE A 166 -10.40 -4.48 23.13
C PHE A 166 -9.43 -3.41 23.62
N LEU A 167 -9.73 -2.89 24.81
CA LEU A 167 -8.87 -1.98 25.54
C LEU A 167 -8.34 -2.69 26.79
N ARG A 168 -7.10 -2.42 27.17
CA ARG A 168 -6.51 -2.94 28.40
C ARG A 168 -6.87 -1.98 29.52
N ALA A 169 -7.64 -2.43 30.49
CA ALA A 169 -7.88 -1.67 31.71
C ALA A 169 -6.54 -1.39 32.39
N GLN A 170 -6.22 -0.10 32.57
CA GLN A 170 -5.11 0.34 33.39
C GLN A 170 -5.70 0.97 34.63
N VAL A 171 -5.50 0.33 35.77
CA VAL A 171 -5.88 0.88 37.06
C VAL A 171 -4.64 1.55 37.64
N TYR A 172 -4.76 2.83 37.94
CA TYR A 172 -3.76 3.52 38.73
C TYR A 172 -3.87 3.01 40.16
N VAL A 173 -2.97 2.10 40.53
CA VAL A 173 -2.76 1.73 41.93
C VAL A 173 -1.80 2.76 42.50
N GLU A 174 -2.24 3.52 43.50
CA GLU A 174 -1.32 4.34 44.32
C GLU A 174 -0.30 3.39 44.95
N GLN A 175 0.88 3.31 44.33
CA GLN A 175 1.99 2.53 44.86
C GLN A 175 2.48 3.20 46.13
N ALA A 176 2.23 2.59 47.27
CA ALA A 176 3.00 2.87 48.47
C ALA A 176 4.48 2.53 48.21
N LEU A 177 5.34 3.53 48.46
CA LEU A 177 6.80 3.53 48.62
C LEU A 177 7.67 2.91 47.51
N ALA A 178 8.45 3.82 46.90
CA ALA A 178 9.65 3.62 46.07
C ALA A 178 9.45 2.84 44.75
N PRO A 179 9.76 3.44 43.58
CA PRO A 179 9.69 2.72 42.32
C PRO A 179 10.68 1.55 42.32
N ARG A 180 10.17 0.33 42.20
CA ARG A 180 10.99 -0.86 41.96
C ARG A 180 11.34 -0.91 40.48
N PHE A 181 12.56 -0.51 40.15
CA PHE A 181 13.06 -0.61 38.79
C PHE A 181 13.18 -2.08 38.37
N PRO A 182 12.84 -2.42 37.11
CA PRO A 182 13.15 -3.74 36.58
C PRO A 182 14.66 -3.94 36.53
N ASP A 183 15.11 -5.17 36.73
CA ASP A 183 16.51 -5.53 36.55
C ASP A 183 16.85 -5.48 35.06
N VAL A 184 17.52 -4.41 34.63
CA VAL A 184 17.95 -4.21 33.25
C VAL A 184 19.44 -4.45 33.15
N SER A 185 19.85 -5.29 32.21
CA SER A 185 21.25 -5.55 31.89
C SER A 185 21.72 -4.72 30.69
N ALA A 186 23.03 -4.58 30.52
CA ALA A 186 23.61 -3.96 29.33
C ALA A 186 23.26 -4.73 28.03
N LEU A 187 22.97 -6.03 28.13
CA LEU A 187 22.56 -6.86 26.99
C LEU A 187 21.16 -6.49 26.48
N ASP A 188 20.26 -6.11 27.40
CA ASP A 188 18.90 -5.67 27.04
C ASP A 188 18.95 -4.36 26.24
N LEU A 189 19.82 -3.43 26.66
CA LEU A 189 20.04 -2.18 25.94
C LEU A 189 20.65 -2.42 24.55
N GLN A 190 21.59 -3.37 24.45
CA GLN A 190 22.19 -3.76 23.17
C GLN A 190 21.15 -4.40 22.23
N SER A 191 20.25 -5.23 22.76
CA SER A 191 19.15 -5.83 22.00
C SER A 191 18.18 -4.76 21.48
N ALA A 192 17.74 -3.85 22.37
CA ALA A 192 16.87 -2.75 22.00
C ALA A 192 17.49 -1.85 20.92
N TRP A 193 18.80 -1.57 21.01
CA TRP A 193 19.54 -0.82 20.01
C TRP A 193 19.60 -1.54 18.65
N ARG A 194 19.85 -2.86 18.63
CA ARG A 194 19.82 -3.65 17.39
C ARG A 194 18.44 -3.64 16.74
N ASP A 195 17.37 -3.71 17.52
CA ASP A 195 16.00 -3.68 17.00
C ASP A 195 15.65 -2.31 16.40
N ILE A 196 16.10 -1.21 17.02
CA ILE A 196 15.98 0.14 16.46
C ILE A 196 16.72 0.22 15.11
N LEU A 197 17.97 -0.26 15.04
CA LEU A 197 18.75 -0.25 13.79
C LEU A 197 18.12 -1.11 12.69
N LYS A 198 17.58 -2.29 13.03
CA LYS A 198 16.86 -3.15 12.08
C LYS A 198 15.63 -2.45 11.50
N ARG A 199 14.81 -1.82 12.35
CA ARG A 199 13.62 -1.06 11.90
C ARG A 199 14.01 0.13 11.04
N ALA A 200 15.04 0.87 11.43
CA ALA A 200 15.56 1.98 10.63
C ALA A 200 15.99 1.51 9.23
N LYS A 201 16.63 0.34 9.13
CA LYS A 201 17.03 -0.27 7.85
C LYS A 201 15.83 -0.75 7.02
N LEU A 202 14.77 -1.26 7.64
CA LEU A 202 13.55 -1.70 6.94
C LEU A 202 12.73 -0.51 6.40
N VAL A 203 12.86 0.66 6.99
CA VAL A 203 12.21 1.92 6.54
C VAL A 203 13.12 2.71 5.58
N GLN A 204 14.33 2.24 5.30
CA GLN A 204 15.14 2.80 4.21
C GLN A 204 14.51 2.45 2.86
N HIS A 205 13.63 3.32 2.38
CA HIS A 205 13.30 3.35 0.97
C HIS A 205 14.58 3.60 0.18
N HIS A 206 14.84 2.76 -0.83
CA HIS A 206 15.77 3.12 -1.91
C HIS A 206 15.14 4.27 -2.69
N LYS A 207 15.25 5.48 -2.17
CA LYS A 207 14.99 6.68 -2.96
C LYS A 207 16.13 6.77 -3.96
N ILE A 208 15.83 6.50 -5.23
CA ILE A 208 16.55 7.16 -6.32
C ILE A 208 16.16 8.64 -6.22
N SER A 209 16.79 9.35 -5.29
CA SER A 209 16.65 10.80 -5.21
C SER A 209 17.48 11.41 -6.33
N ARG A 210 16.94 12.45 -6.97
CA ARG A 210 17.75 13.35 -7.79
C ARG A 210 18.88 13.87 -6.90
N GLU A 211 20.08 13.99 -7.45
CA GLU A 211 21.26 14.51 -6.75
C GLU A 211 20.88 15.78 -5.97
N GLU A 212 21.03 15.74 -4.65
CA GLU A 212 20.69 16.88 -3.79
C GLU A 212 21.71 17.98 -4.04
N LEU A 213 21.33 19.01 -4.80
CA LEU A 213 22.22 20.13 -5.14
C LEU A 213 22.56 20.93 -3.87
N SER A 214 23.78 20.74 -3.36
CA SER A 214 24.27 21.44 -2.17
C SER A 214 24.62 22.90 -2.50
N VAL A 215 24.02 23.84 -1.77
CA VAL A 215 24.37 25.27 -1.87
C VAL A 215 25.85 25.49 -1.52
N ARG A 216 26.38 24.82 -0.48
CA ARG A 216 27.78 24.96 -0.04
C ARG A 216 28.78 24.48 -1.09
N GLU A 217 28.42 23.43 -1.83
CA GLU A 217 29.23 22.94 -2.94
C GLU A 217 29.28 23.99 -4.07
N HIS A 218 28.13 24.57 -4.41
CA HIS A 218 28.05 25.62 -5.43
C HIS A 218 28.77 26.90 -5.02
N MET A 219 28.76 27.28 -3.73
CA MET A 219 29.59 28.37 -3.21
C MET A 219 31.08 28.12 -3.49
N SER A 220 31.54 26.88 -3.26
CA SER A 220 32.93 26.49 -3.52
C SER A 220 33.28 26.55 -5.01
N ILE A 221 32.35 26.16 -5.88
CA ILE A 221 32.52 26.25 -7.34
C ILE A 221 32.64 27.72 -7.78
N VAL A 222 31.76 28.59 -7.28
CA VAL A 222 31.78 30.03 -7.59
C VAL A 222 33.09 30.66 -7.13
N LEU A 223 33.53 30.41 -5.89
CA LEU A 223 34.79 30.93 -5.37
C LEU A 223 36.00 30.47 -6.20
N ARG A 224 36.07 29.18 -6.57
CA ARG A 224 37.13 28.68 -7.47
C ARG A 224 37.12 29.36 -8.83
N ARG A 225 35.95 29.70 -9.37
CA ARG A 225 35.81 30.38 -10.66
C ARG A 225 36.26 31.84 -10.60
N LEU A 226 36.10 32.49 -9.43
CA LEU A 226 36.55 33.86 -9.16
C LEU A 226 38.03 33.95 -8.79
N GLN A 227 38.63 32.86 -8.28
CA GLN A 227 40.07 32.82 -7.96
C GLN A 227 40.93 33.12 -9.19
N GLY A 228 41.89 34.04 -9.01
CA GLY A 228 42.82 34.46 -10.07
C GLY A 228 42.25 35.42 -11.11
N ARG A 229 40.96 35.81 -11.00
CA ARG A 229 40.31 36.78 -11.90
C ARG A 229 40.01 38.07 -11.15
N LYS A 230 40.27 39.23 -11.78
CA LYS A 230 40.00 40.54 -11.16
C LYS A 230 38.51 40.86 -11.13
N PHE A 231 37.82 40.59 -12.24
CA PHE A 231 36.38 40.79 -12.41
C PHE A 231 35.84 39.70 -13.34
N VAL A 232 34.66 39.18 -13.03
CA VAL A 232 33.93 38.22 -13.88
C VAL A 232 32.52 38.76 -14.08
N GLU A 233 31.99 38.68 -15.29
CA GLU A 233 30.60 39.07 -15.54
C GLU A 233 29.65 38.10 -14.83
N PHE A 234 28.57 38.61 -14.25
CA PHE A 234 27.59 37.80 -13.52
C PHE A 234 27.02 36.66 -14.36
N GLY A 235 26.69 36.94 -15.63
CA GLY A 235 26.16 35.93 -16.56
C GLY A 235 27.14 34.78 -16.80
N ASP A 236 28.44 35.08 -16.84
CA ASP A 236 29.48 34.07 -17.06
C ASP A 236 29.59 33.08 -15.91
N LEU A 237 29.05 33.35 -14.71
CA LEU A 237 29.11 32.41 -13.59
C LEU A 237 28.11 31.25 -13.74
N PHE A 238 27.17 31.36 -14.68
CA PHE A 238 26.15 30.38 -14.95
C PHE A 238 26.50 29.48 -16.13
N ASP A 239 25.91 28.29 -16.14
CA ASP A 239 26.01 27.32 -17.24
C ASP A 239 24.61 26.85 -17.62
N PRO A 240 24.03 27.36 -18.72
CA PRO A 240 22.67 27.02 -19.14
C PRO A 240 22.44 25.54 -19.43
N GLU A 241 23.48 24.80 -19.82
CA GLU A 241 23.38 23.38 -20.18
C GLU A 241 23.06 22.50 -18.96
N LYS A 242 23.34 22.99 -17.74
CA LYS A 242 23.08 22.29 -16.48
C LYS A 242 21.63 22.39 -15.98
N GLY A 243 20.78 23.15 -16.67
CA GLY A 243 19.36 23.26 -16.39
C GLY A 243 18.99 24.18 -15.21
N SER A 244 17.71 24.55 -15.16
CA SER A 244 17.17 25.56 -14.22
C SER A 244 17.49 25.31 -12.73
N PRO A 245 17.43 24.07 -12.19
CA PRO A 245 17.75 23.84 -10.77
C PRO A 245 19.19 24.23 -10.39
N VAL A 246 20.16 23.91 -11.25
CA VAL A 246 21.58 24.25 -11.02
C VAL A 246 21.80 25.76 -11.11
N LEU A 247 21.10 26.43 -12.04
CA LEU A 247 21.14 27.89 -12.14
C LEU A 247 20.61 28.55 -10.87
N VAL A 248 19.47 28.07 -10.35
CA VAL A 248 18.87 28.60 -9.12
C VAL A 248 19.78 28.40 -7.92
N VAL A 249 20.36 27.20 -7.74
CA VAL A 249 21.27 26.93 -6.62
C VAL A 249 22.56 27.75 -6.72
N THR A 250 23.09 27.94 -7.94
CA THR A 250 24.26 28.81 -8.18
C THR A 250 23.95 30.27 -7.80
N PHE A 251 22.74 30.75 -8.15
CA PHE A 251 22.30 32.09 -7.76
C PHE A 251 22.17 32.25 -6.24
N ILE A 252 21.53 31.29 -5.57
CA ILE A 252 21.41 31.27 -4.09
C ILE A 252 22.80 31.23 -3.45
N ALA A 253 23.71 30.43 -3.97
CA ALA A 253 25.10 30.36 -3.49
C ALA A 253 25.81 31.72 -3.61
N MET A 254 25.60 32.47 -4.69
CA MET A 254 26.16 33.82 -4.83
C MET A 254 25.54 34.82 -3.85
N LEU A 255 24.23 34.76 -3.61
CA LEU A 255 23.58 35.61 -2.62
C LEU A 255 24.12 35.33 -1.20
N GLU A 256 24.35 34.06 -0.87
CA GLU A 256 24.93 33.70 0.42
C GLU A 256 26.39 34.16 0.53
N LEU A 257 27.20 33.99 -0.52
CA LEU A 257 28.58 34.52 -0.55
C LEU A 257 28.63 36.04 -0.42
N ALA A 258 27.70 36.76 -1.04
CA ALA A 258 27.62 38.22 -0.95
C ALA A 258 27.20 38.67 0.45
N LYS A 259 26.24 37.96 1.06
CA LYS A 259 25.81 38.16 2.45
C LYS A 259 26.94 37.87 3.44
N GLU A 260 27.76 36.86 3.20
CA GLU A 260 28.97 36.56 3.97
C GLU A 260 30.15 37.49 3.66
N THR A 261 29.97 38.49 2.79
CA THR A 261 31.00 39.45 2.37
C THR A 261 32.24 38.80 1.72
N LEU A 262 32.09 37.62 1.13
CA LEU A 262 33.17 36.90 0.44
C LEU A 262 33.31 37.33 -1.03
N ILE A 263 32.21 37.78 -1.63
CA ILE A 263 32.18 38.35 -2.98
C ILE A 263 31.55 39.73 -2.95
N GLU A 264 31.95 40.56 -3.90
CA GLU A 264 31.34 41.87 -4.16
C GLU A 264 30.72 41.89 -5.56
N LEU A 265 29.54 42.51 -5.65
CA LEU A 265 28.86 42.78 -6.92
C LEU A 265 28.90 44.27 -7.22
N THR A 266 29.33 44.65 -8.42
CA THR A 266 29.39 46.04 -8.86
C THR A 266 28.66 46.22 -10.19
N GLN A 267 27.95 47.34 -10.31
CA GLN A 267 27.27 47.76 -11.54
C GLN A 267 27.55 49.26 -11.74
N ALA A 268 28.12 49.62 -12.88
CA ALA A 268 28.59 50.98 -13.13
C ALA A 268 27.44 51.97 -13.43
N GLU A 269 26.45 51.54 -14.22
CA GLU A 269 25.29 52.33 -14.63
C GLU A 269 24.03 51.45 -14.63
N ALA A 270 22.85 52.06 -14.60
CA ALA A 270 21.59 51.32 -14.71
C ALA A 270 21.58 50.51 -16.03
N PHE A 271 21.21 49.23 -15.94
CA PHE A 271 21.21 48.29 -17.07
C PHE A 271 22.59 47.94 -17.65
N ALA A 272 23.70 48.39 -17.05
CA ALA A 272 25.03 47.92 -17.41
C ALA A 272 25.29 46.49 -16.87
N PRO A 273 26.25 45.74 -17.44
CA PRO A 273 26.63 44.42 -16.93
C PRO A 273 27.00 44.45 -15.44
N ILE A 274 26.59 43.42 -14.72
CA ILE A 274 26.94 43.23 -13.31
C ILE A 274 28.25 42.46 -13.25
N TYR A 275 29.23 42.96 -12.51
CA TYR A 275 30.51 42.30 -12.30
C TYR A 275 30.60 41.73 -10.89
N VAL A 276 31.26 40.58 -10.77
CA VAL A 276 31.48 39.85 -9.53
C VAL A 276 32.99 39.70 -9.31
N ARG A 277 33.44 39.97 -8.09
CA ARG A 277 34.85 39.78 -7.67
C ARG A 277 34.93 39.24 -6.25
N LEU A 278 36.09 38.67 -5.89
CA LEU A 278 36.38 38.35 -4.49
C LEU A 278 36.52 39.65 -3.68
N ALA A 279 35.94 39.67 -2.48
CA ALA A 279 36.06 40.80 -1.56
C ALA A 279 37.50 40.91 -1.01
N TYR A 280 38.17 39.76 -0.83
CA TYR A 280 39.57 39.68 -0.41
C TYR A 280 40.42 39.01 -1.49
N THR A 281 41.37 39.77 -2.05
CA THR A 281 42.44 39.23 -2.88
C THR A 281 43.71 39.21 -2.03
N PRO A 282 44.25 38.05 -1.62
CA PRO A 282 45.59 38.03 -1.06
C PRO A 282 46.56 38.47 -2.15
N SER A 283 47.31 39.53 -1.87
CA SER A 283 48.46 40.00 -2.65
C SER A 283 49.52 38.94 -2.82
#